data_AF-A0A7X1BTG3-F1
#
_entry.id   AF-A0A7X1BTG3-F1
#
_cell.length_a   1.000
_cell.length_b   1.000
_cell.length_c   1.000
_cell.angle_alpha   90.00
_cell.angle_beta   90.00
_cell.angle_gamma   90.00
#
_symmetry.space_group_name_H-M   'P 1'
#
loop_
_entity.id
_entity.type
_entity.pdbx_description
1 polymer ?
#
loop_
_entity_poly.entity_id
_entity_poly.type
_entity_poly.pdbx_seq_one_letter_code
_entity_poly.pdbx_strand_id
1 'polypeptide(L)'
;MKSYQINQINLITAITNELSRQHPGIAVDHRFNKIIEAANIIVAEFGRPYVPASAKMGLEAWLNCDETGSSSLYMAWILSGGGFGHWWGRRQPEPNYPRDPDDFGRCLKMVEAVPEFKGIIYKMNDCGPEWMAVARHWDNWEKLYQENDGCDLYNLMQSAFKAARGE
;
A
#
# COMPACT_ATOMS: atom_id res chain seq x y z
N MET A 1 -1.45 22.45 13.03
CA MET A 1 -0.38 21.58 12.50
C MET A 1 0.78 21.63 13.47
N LYS A 2 1.32 20.49 13.92
CA LYS A 2 2.49 20.50 14.81
C LYS A 2 3.73 20.82 13.96
N SER A 3 4.49 21.83 14.36
CA SER A 3 5.75 22.17 13.70
C SER A 3 6.87 21.34 14.32
N TYR A 4 7.34 20.32 13.60
CA TYR A 4 8.53 19.57 14.00
C TYR A 4 9.78 20.29 13.48
N GLN A 5 10.71 20.63 14.38
CA GLN A 5 12.00 21.21 14.02
C GLN A 5 13.03 20.08 14.00
N ILE A 6 13.52 19.72 12.81
CA ILE A 6 14.59 18.72 12.65
C ILE A 6 15.93 19.42 12.60
N ASN A 7 16.93 18.89 13.31
CA ASN A 7 18.32 19.30 13.15
C ASN A 7 18.82 18.88 11.76
N GLN A 8 18.79 19.84 10.83
CA GLN A 8 19.11 19.61 9.41
C GLN A 8 20.54 19.09 9.20
N ILE A 9 21.51 19.54 10.01
CA ILE A 9 22.92 19.12 9.88
C ILE A 9 23.08 17.63 10.18
N ASN A 10 22.45 17.14 11.24
CA ASN A 10 22.52 15.74 11.63
C ASN A 10 21.80 14.84 10.62
N LEU A 11 20.65 15.27 10.10
CA LEU A 11 19.90 14.50 9.11
C LEU A 11 20.62 14.43 7.76
N ILE A 12 21.22 15.55 7.31
CA ILE A 12 22.05 15.58 6.11
C ILE A 12 23.24 14.62 6.25
N THR A 13 23.93 14.66 7.39
CA THR A 13 25.05 13.77 7.67
C THR A 13 24.61 12.30 7.63
N ALA A 14 23.50 11.96 8.29
CA ALA A 14 22.99 10.59 8.33
C ALA A 14 22.62 10.07 6.93
N ILE A 15 21.89 10.85 6.14
CA ILE A 15 21.49 10.47 4.77
C ILE A 15 22.72 10.35 3.86
N THR A 16 23.68 11.26 3.98
CA THR A 16 24.92 11.23 3.21
C THR A 16 25.77 10.01 3.51
N ASN A 17 25.91 9.66 4.79
CA ASN A 17 26.63 8.45 5.22
C ASN A 17 25.95 7.20 4.68
N GLU A 18 24.62 7.15 4.71
CA GLU A 18 23.87 6.01 4.20
C GLU A 18 23.98 5.86 2.68
N LEU A 19 23.92 6.96 1.93
CA LEU A 19 24.16 6.96 0.49
C LEU A 19 25.57 6.46 0.14
N SER A 20 26.58 6.92 0.89
CA SER A 20 27.97 6.51 0.68
C SER A 20 28.19 5.03 1.02
N ARG A 21 27.49 4.52 2.04
CA ARG A 21 27.51 3.11 2.44
C ARG A 21 26.86 2.21 1.39
N GLN A 22 25.71 2.59 0.84
CA GLN A 22 25.01 1.80 -0.18
C GLN A 22 25.66 1.92 -1.56
N HIS A 23 26.24 3.08 -1.87
CA HIS A 23 26.84 3.37 -3.17
C HIS A 23 28.23 4.03 -3.00
N PRO A 24 29.27 3.23 -2.72
CA PRO A 24 30.65 3.74 -2.63
C PRO A 24 31.05 4.43 -3.94
N GLY A 25 31.42 5.71 -3.86
CA GLY A 25 31.78 6.54 -5.02
C GLY A 25 30.69 7.48 -5.53
N ILE A 26 29.50 7.49 -4.90
CA ILE A 26 28.52 8.53 -5.18
C ILE A 26 29.11 9.90 -4.79
N ALA A 27 29.13 10.84 -5.74
CA ALA A 27 29.62 12.19 -5.48
C ALA A 27 28.70 12.87 -4.47
N VAL A 28 29.26 13.23 -3.32
CA VAL A 28 28.59 14.03 -2.29
C VAL A 28 29.00 15.49 -2.52
N ASP A 29 28.15 16.26 -3.20
CA ASP A 29 28.41 17.65 -3.59
C ASP A 29 27.26 18.59 -3.15
N HIS A 30 27.15 19.77 -3.77
CA HIS A 30 26.14 20.80 -3.49
C HIS A 30 24.67 20.39 -3.65
N ARG A 31 24.38 19.12 -3.98
CA ARG A 31 23.03 18.54 -4.01
C ARG A 31 22.38 18.34 -2.63
N PHE A 32 23.01 18.76 -1.52
CA PHE A 32 22.43 18.75 -0.17
C PHE A 32 21.04 19.39 -0.07
N ASN A 33 20.73 20.39 -0.91
CA ASN A 33 19.40 20.99 -0.96
C ASN A 33 18.29 19.97 -1.25
N LYS A 34 18.56 18.91 -2.02
CA LYS A 34 17.59 17.83 -2.26
C LYS A 34 17.37 16.94 -1.04
N ILE A 35 18.39 16.77 -0.22
CA ILE A 35 18.27 16.08 1.07
C ILE A 35 17.40 16.92 2.03
N ILE A 36 17.58 18.25 2.02
CA ILE A 36 16.75 19.18 2.80
C ILE A 36 15.30 19.18 2.31
N GLU A 37 15.06 19.20 0.99
CA GLU A 37 13.71 19.08 0.42
C GLU A 37 13.03 17.79 0.87
N ALA A 38 13.71 16.64 0.76
CA ALA A 38 13.18 15.36 1.23
C ALA A 38 12.89 15.36 2.74
N ALA A 39 13.80 15.93 3.55
CA ALA A 39 13.61 16.08 4.99
C ALA A 39 12.36 16.93 5.33
N ASN A 40 12.18 18.06 4.65
CA ASN A 40 11.03 18.93 4.83
C ASN A 40 9.72 18.23 4.46
N ILE A 41 9.72 17.43 3.39
CA ILE A 41 8.56 16.63 2.98
C ILE A 41 8.20 15.62 4.08
N ILE A 42 9.18 14.88 4.61
CA ILE A 42 8.96 13.92 5.70
C ILE A 42 8.41 14.64 6.94
N VAL A 43 9.00 15.77 7.33
CA VAL A 43 8.52 16.58 8.46
C VAL A 43 7.08 17.02 8.29
N ALA A 44 6.73 17.52 7.11
CA ALA A 44 5.38 17.95 6.80
C ALA A 44 4.39 16.78 6.89
N GLU A 45 4.80 15.61 6.39
CA GLU A 45 3.99 14.40 6.38
C GLU A 45 3.70 13.86 7.79
N PHE A 46 4.71 13.79 8.66
CA PHE A 46 4.50 13.45 10.08
C PHE A 46 3.90 14.61 10.90
N GLY A 47 3.86 15.82 10.31
CA GLY A 47 3.25 17.05 10.83
C GLY A 47 1.73 17.07 10.80
N ARG A 48 1.14 16.37 9.82
CA ARG A 48 -0.31 16.23 9.68
C ARG A 48 -0.85 15.06 10.53
N PRO A 49 -2.15 15.08 10.90
CA PRO A 49 -2.77 13.94 11.55
C PRO A 49 -2.74 12.70 10.64
N TYR A 50 -2.58 11.53 11.26
CA TYR A 50 -2.84 10.25 10.62
C TYR A 50 -4.32 10.11 10.28
N VAL A 51 -4.64 9.66 9.07
CA VAL A 51 -5.99 9.47 8.57
C VAL A 51 -6.22 7.96 8.40
N PRO A 52 -6.84 7.27 9.37
CA PRO A 52 -7.11 5.84 9.25
C PRO A 52 -8.21 5.55 8.23
N ALA A 53 -8.23 4.32 7.70
CA ALA A 53 -9.42 3.84 7.02
C ALA A 53 -10.56 3.65 8.05
N SER A 54 -11.78 3.95 7.64
CA SER A 54 -12.97 3.73 8.46
C SER A 54 -14.09 3.13 7.62
N ALA A 55 -14.91 2.28 8.25
CA ALA A 55 -15.99 1.59 7.57
C ALA A 55 -16.95 2.60 6.92
N LYS A 56 -17.36 2.32 5.67
CA LYS A 56 -18.29 3.14 4.88
C LYS A 56 -17.84 4.59 4.61
N MET A 57 -16.55 4.91 4.74
CA MET A 57 -16.06 6.26 4.42
C MET A 57 -16.18 6.60 2.92
N GLY A 58 -16.34 5.59 2.06
CA GLY A 58 -16.44 5.74 0.62
C GLY A 58 -15.08 5.79 -0.07
N LEU A 59 -15.10 5.55 -1.38
CA LEU A 59 -13.89 5.37 -2.20
C LEU A 59 -12.99 6.61 -2.18
N GLU A 60 -13.55 7.79 -2.36
CA GLU A 60 -12.76 9.04 -2.39
C GLU A 60 -12.07 9.30 -1.05
N ALA A 61 -12.77 9.13 0.07
CA ALA A 61 -12.17 9.31 1.39
C ALA A 61 -11.10 8.25 1.66
N TRP A 62 -11.36 6.98 1.31
CA TRP A 62 -10.39 5.89 1.46
C TRP A 62 -9.13 6.12 0.62
N LEU A 63 -9.28 6.61 -0.61
CA LEU A 63 -8.15 6.96 -1.47
C LEU A 63 -7.26 8.04 -0.86
N ASN A 64 -7.80 8.89 0.00
CA ASN A 64 -7.07 9.96 0.68
C ASN A 64 -6.67 9.61 2.13
N CYS A 65 -6.83 8.35 2.55
CA CYS A 65 -6.39 7.87 3.86
C CYS A 65 -4.97 7.25 3.80
N ASP A 66 -4.38 7.02 4.97
CA ASP A 66 -3.00 6.54 5.14
C ASP A 66 -2.88 5.01 5.11
N GLU A 67 -4.00 4.29 5.02
CA GLU A 67 -4.07 2.83 5.07
C GLU A 67 -4.31 2.19 3.70
N THR A 68 -3.71 2.77 2.67
CA THR A 68 -3.70 2.23 1.30
C THR A 68 -2.40 1.46 1.02
N GLY A 69 -2.41 0.62 -0.02
CA GLY A 69 -1.24 -0.11 -0.48
C GLY A 69 -1.38 -0.46 -1.95
N SER A 70 -0.28 -0.86 -2.61
CA SER A 70 -0.29 -1.10 -4.06
C SER A 70 -1.33 -2.16 -4.49
N SER A 71 -1.47 -3.24 -3.73
CA SER A 71 -2.46 -4.29 -3.97
C SER A 71 -3.90 -3.79 -3.81
N SER A 72 -4.20 -3.06 -2.74
CA SER A 72 -5.55 -2.53 -2.48
C SER A 72 -5.92 -1.40 -3.43
N LEU A 73 -4.96 -0.57 -3.86
CA LEU A 73 -5.16 0.45 -4.89
C LEU A 73 -5.47 -0.19 -6.25
N TYR A 74 -4.74 -1.24 -6.63
CA TYR A 74 -5.02 -1.98 -7.86
C TYR A 74 -6.41 -2.65 -7.81
N MET A 75 -6.74 -3.30 -6.70
CA MET A 75 -8.08 -3.89 -6.49
C MET A 75 -9.19 -2.84 -6.59
N ALA A 76 -9.07 -1.72 -5.87
CA ALA A 76 -10.06 -0.64 -5.94
C ALA A 76 -10.19 -0.09 -7.37
N TRP A 77 -9.08 0.03 -8.11
CA TRP A 77 -9.10 0.49 -9.49
C TRP A 77 -9.93 -0.45 -10.38
N ILE A 78 -9.70 -1.77 -10.30
CA ILE A 78 -10.49 -2.77 -11.02
C ILE A 78 -11.97 -2.73 -10.62
N LEU A 79 -12.27 -2.73 -9.32
CA LEU A 79 -13.65 -2.81 -8.82
C LEU A 79 -14.46 -1.53 -9.10
N SER A 80 -13.80 -0.38 -9.17
CA SER A 80 -14.39 0.89 -9.62
C SER A 80 -14.57 1.01 -11.14
N GLY A 81 -14.14 0.01 -11.92
CA GLY A 81 -14.18 0.05 -13.38
C GLY A 81 -13.15 1.00 -14.00
N GLY A 82 -12.03 1.24 -13.30
CA GLY A 82 -10.95 2.13 -13.74
C GLY A 82 -11.26 3.63 -13.56
N GLY A 83 -12.23 3.98 -12.71
CA GLY A 83 -12.81 5.32 -12.62
C GLY A 83 -11.93 6.38 -11.94
N PHE A 84 -10.96 5.98 -11.11
CA PHE A 84 -10.03 6.90 -10.45
C PHE A 84 -8.59 6.68 -10.90
N GLY A 85 -7.87 7.76 -11.23
CA GLY A 85 -6.61 7.69 -11.97
C GLY A 85 -6.55 8.85 -12.94
N HIS A 86 -6.98 8.65 -14.19
CA HIS A 86 -6.91 9.67 -15.24
C HIS A 86 -7.58 11.02 -14.90
N TRP A 87 -8.67 11.01 -14.15
CA TRP A 87 -9.47 12.21 -13.86
C TRP A 87 -9.13 12.91 -12.54
N TRP A 88 -8.30 12.30 -11.70
CA TRP A 88 -8.04 12.75 -10.32
C TRP A 88 -6.58 13.15 -10.07
N GLY A 89 -5.80 13.34 -11.13
CA GLY A 89 -4.35 13.61 -11.02
C GLY A 89 -3.53 12.44 -10.47
N ARG A 90 -4.12 11.25 -10.35
CA ARG A 90 -3.46 10.03 -9.89
C ARG A 90 -3.06 9.18 -11.10
N ARG A 91 -1.92 8.48 -11.02
CA ARG A 91 -1.59 7.50 -12.05
C ARG A 91 -2.46 6.26 -11.88
N GLN A 92 -2.73 5.56 -12.99
CA GLN A 92 -3.25 4.20 -12.94
C GLN A 92 -2.32 3.36 -12.05
N PRO A 93 -2.83 2.59 -11.06
CA PRO A 93 -2.01 1.69 -10.27
C PRO A 93 -1.38 0.61 -11.15
N GLU A 94 -0.10 0.32 -10.92
CA GLU A 94 0.57 -0.83 -11.53
C GLU A 94 -0.10 -2.14 -11.08
N PRO A 95 -0.17 -3.17 -11.95
CA PRO A 95 -0.64 -4.49 -11.56
C PRO A 95 0.10 -5.02 -10.32
N ASN A 96 -0.65 -5.33 -9.27
CA ASN A 96 -0.11 -5.81 -8.00
C ASN A 96 -1.16 -6.67 -7.28
N TYR A 97 -0.74 -7.53 -6.36
CA TYR A 97 -1.59 -8.47 -5.61
C TYR A 97 -1.13 -8.56 -4.15
N PRO A 98 -1.98 -8.95 -3.19
CA PRO A 98 -1.58 -9.04 -1.80
C PRO A 98 -0.59 -10.18 -1.59
N ARG A 99 0.66 -9.87 -1.24
CA ARG A 99 1.73 -10.88 -1.13
C ARG A 99 1.76 -11.55 0.23
N ASP A 100 1.23 -10.90 1.24
CA ASP A 100 1.24 -11.31 2.63
C ASP A 100 -0.06 -10.88 3.34
N PRO A 101 -0.27 -11.31 4.59
CA PRO A 101 -1.44 -10.92 5.37
C PRO A 101 -1.61 -9.41 5.54
N ASP A 102 -0.54 -8.62 5.62
CA ASP A 102 -0.63 -7.17 5.79
C ASP A 102 -1.18 -6.50 4.53
N ASP A 103 -0.70 -6.90 3.35
CA ASP A 103 -1.24 -6.47 2.08
C ASP A 103 -2.70 -6.89 1.90
N PHE A 104 -3.05 -8.11 2.34
CA PHE A 104 -4.44 -8.58 2.33
C PHE A 104 -5.31 -7.78 3.29
N GLY A 105 -4.82 -7.47 4.48
CA GLY A 105 -5.50 -6.61 5.46
C GLY A 105 -5.82 -5.23 4.91
N ARG A 106 -4.93 -4.62 4.11
CA ARG A 106 -5.23 -3.36 3.40
C ARG A 106 -6.34 -3.54 2.35
N CYS A 107 -6.45 -4.71 1.72
CA CYS A 107 -7.56 -5.02 0.80
C CYS A 107 -8.88 -5.20 1.56
N LEU A 108 -8.88 -5.85 2.73
CA LEU A 108 -10.04 -5.96 3.61
C LEU A 108 -10.55 -4.58 4.05
N LYS A 109 -9.65 -3.74 4.57
CA LYS A 109 -9.96 -2.35 4.98
C LYS A 109 -10.55 -1.52 3.84
N MET A 110 -10.10 -1.74 2.62
CA MET A 110 -10.67 -1.10 1.42
C MET A 110 -12.12 -1.52 1.19
N VAL A 111 -12.44 -2.81 1.32
CA VAL A 111 -13.82 -3.31 1.21
C VAL A 111 -14.69 -2.84 2.36
N GLU A 112 -14.15 -2.73 3.58
CA GLU A 112 -14.87 -2.14 4.71
C GLU A 112 -15.20 -0.65 4.47
N ALA A 113 -14.24 0.08 3.90
CA ALA A 113 -14.41 1.48 3.52
C ALA A 113 -15.40 1.68 2.36
N VAL A 114 -15.49 0.72 1.43
CA VAL A 114 -16.37 0.72 0.25
C VAL A 114 -17.16 -0.60 0.16
N PRO A 115 -18.18 -0.81 1.01
CA PRO A 115 -18.87 -2.10 1.11
C PRO A 115 -19.53 -2.59 -0.18
N GLU A 116 -19.84 -1.68 -1.11
CA GLU A 116 -20.38 -1.98 -2.43
C GLU A 116 -19.45 -2.92 -3.23
N PHE A 117 -18.16 -2.88 -2.94
CA PHE A 117 -17.17 -3.73 -3.59
C PHE A 117 -17.21 -5.18 -3.12
N LYS A 118 -17.74 -5.47 -1.93
CA LYS A 118 -17.82 -6.84 -1.40
C LYS A 118 -18.55 -7.79 -2.35
N GLY A 119 -19.63 -7.31 -2.97
CA GLY A 119 -20.44 -8.10 -3.91
C GLY A 119 -19.78 -8.37 -5.26
N ILE A 120 -18.63 -7.75 -5.57
CA ILE A 120 -17.98 -7.81 -6.89
C ILE A 120 -16.51 -8.22 -6.83
N ILE A 121 -16.02 -8.73 -5.69
CA ILE A 121 -14.64 -9.23 -5.54
C ILE A 121 -14.29 -10.30 -6.59
N TYR A 122 -15.27 -11.09 -7.03
CA TYR A 122 -15.08 -12.12 -8.07
C TYR A 122 -14.53 -11.56 -9.39
N LYS A 123 -14.67 -10.26 -9.67
CA LYS A 123 -14.06 -9.61 -10.85
C LYS A 123 -12.53 -9.66 -10.83
N MET A 124 -11.93 -9.83 -9.65
CA MET A 124 -10.49 -9.99 -9.53
C MET A 124 -10.00 -11.32 -10.13
N ASN A 125 -10.88 -12.31 -10.35
CA ASN A 125 -10.50 -13.59 -10.99
C ASN A 125 -9.82 -13.41 -12.36
N ASP A 126 -10.15 -12.34 -13.09
CA ASP A 126 -9.62 -12.05 -14.41
C ASP A 126 -8.28 -11.30 -14.38
N CYS A 127 -7.74 -11.02 -13.19
CA CYS A 127 -6.54 -10.19 -12.98
C CYS A 127 -5.24 -11.01 -12.82
N GLY A 128 -5.22 -12.27 -13.27
CA GLY A 128 -4.07 -13.16 -13.17
C GLY A 128 -4.18 -14.21 -12.07
N PRO A 129 -3.22 -15.17 -12.01
CA PRO A 129 -3.33 -16.36 -11.17
C PRO A 129 -3.39 -16.03 -9.67
N GLU A 130 -2.66 -15.03 -9.20
CA GLU A 130 -2.64 -14.65 -7.79
C GLU A 130 -3.98 -14.04 -7.36
N TRP A 131 -4.56 -13.15 -8.18
CA TRP A 131 -5.87 -12.58 -7.89
C TRP A 131 -7.00 -13.60 -8.01
N MET A 132 -6.89 -14.55 -8.92
CA MET A 132 -7.78 -15.71 -8.96
C MET A 132 -7.73 -16.51 -7.65
N ALA A 133 -6.54 -16.74 -7.09
CA ALA A 133 -6.40 -17.38 -5.78
C ALA A 133 -7.04 -16.53 -4.66
N VAL A 134 -6.75 -15.23 -4.62
CA VAL A 134 -7.32 -14.30 -3.63
C VAL A 134 -8.85 -14.32 -3.67
N ALA A 135 -9.45 -14.12 -4.85
CA ALA A 135 -10.89 -14.03 -4.98
C ALA A 135 -11.60 -15.35 -4.64
N ARG A 136 -11.00 -16.51 -4.97
CA ARG A 136 -11.55 -17.83 -4.64
C ARG A 136 -11.49 -18.15 -3.15
N HIS A 137 -10.51 -17.63 -2.45
CA HIS A 137 -10.29 -17.91 -1.03
C HIS A 137 -10.70 -16.76 -0.10
N TRP A 138 -11.28 -15.69 -0.65
CA TRP A 138 -11.55 -14.43 0.05
C TRP A 138 -12.21 -14.63 1.43
N ASP A 139 -13.38 -15.25 1.49
CA ASP A 139 -14.15 -15.39 2.75
C ASP A 139 -13.38 -16.20 3.80
N ASN A 140 -12.65 -17.24 3.38
CA ASN A 140 -11.85 -18.06 4.28
C ASN A 140 -10.64 -17.29 4.81
N TRP A 141 -9.97 -16.52 3.96
CA TRP A 141 -8.83 -15.70 4.34
C TRP A 141 -9.24 -14.50 5.21
N GLU A 142 -10.38 -13.87 4.93
CA GLU A 142 -10.99 -12.81 5.78
C GLU A 142 -11.18 -13.33 7.20
N LYS A 143 -11.79 -14.53 7.34
CA LYS A 143 -11.98 -15.18 8.64
C LYS A 143 -10.65 -15.47 9.35
N LEU A 144 -9.69 -16.08 8.66
CA LEU A 144 -8.38 -16.41 9.25
C LEU A 144 -7.58 -15.17 9.66
N TYR A 145 -7.66 -14.11 8.87
CA TYR A 145 -7.01 -12.83 9.18
C TYR A 145 -7.55 -12.25 10.50
N GLN A 146 -8.87 -12.33 10.71
CA GLN A 146 -9.52 -11.86 11.94
C GLN A 146 -9.20 -12.74 13.16
N GLU A 147 -8.92 -14.03 12.96
CA GLU A 147 -8.72 -14.99 14.06
C GLU A 147 -7.27 -15.07 14.56
N ASN A 148 -6.24 -14.91 13.71
CA ASN A 148 -4.93 -15.53 14.01
C ASN A 148 -3.66 -14.72 13.67
N ASP A 149 -3.71 -13.38 13.67
CA ASP A 149 -2.53 -12.50 13.53
C ASP A 149 -1.60 -12.83 12.32
N GLY A 150 -2.17 -13.37 11.23
CA GLY A 150 -1.51 -13.52 9.92
C GLY A 150 -0.53 -14.70 9.72
N CYS A 151 0.05 -15.30 10.76
CA CYS A 151 1.12 -16.31 10.60
C CYS A 151 0.71 -17.55 9.77
N ASP A 152 -0.44 -18.15 10.07
CA ASP A 152 -0.95 -19.30 9.30
C ASP A 152 -1.48 -18.89 7.93
N LEU A 153 -2.02 -17.67 7.83
CA LEU A 153 -2.56 -17.13 6.58
C LEU A 153 -1.45 -16.92 5.55
N TYR A 154 -0.26 -16.46 5.95
CA TYR A 154 0.86 -16.27 5.04
C TYR A 154 1.19 -17.55 4.26
N ASN A 155 1.35 -18.68 4.96
CA ASN A 155 1.69 -19.95 4.33
C ASN A 155 0.57 -20.45 3.40
N LEU A 156 -0.70 -20.26 3.79
CA LEU A 156 -1.84 -20.62 2.95
C LEU A 156 -1.89 -19.79 1.67
N MET A 157 -1.63 -18.48 1.77
CA MET A 157 -1.54 -17.58 0.61
C MET A 157 -0.42 -18.03 -0.34
N GLN A 158 0.80 -18.27 0.18
CA GLN A 158 1.91 -18.70 -0.67
C GLN A 158 1.62 -20.03 -1.38
N SER A 159 1.03 -21.00 -0.67
CA SER A 159 0.64 -22.29 -1.27
C SER A 159 -0.42 -22.12 -2.36
N ALA A 160 -1.43 -21.26 -2.14
CA ALA A 160 -2.46 -20.98 -3.13
C ALA A 160 -1.90 -20.26 -4.36
N PHE A 161 -0.95 -19.34 -4.19
CA PHE A 161 -0.30 -18.65 -5.31
C PHE A 161 0.52 -19.60 -6.17
N LYS A 162 1.31 -20.49 -5.56
CA LYS A 162 2.05 -21.53 -6.30
C LYS A 162 1.11 -22.43 -7.09
N ALA A 163 0.07 -22.94 -6.44
CA ALA A 163 -0.93 -23.78 -7.10
C ALA A 163 -1.62 -23.07 -8.26
N ALA A 164 -1.94 -21.78 -8.12
CA ALA A 164 -2.57 -20.98 -9.19
C ALA A 164 -1.62 -20.70 -10.37
N ARG A 165 -0.31 -20.65 -10.14
CA ARG A 165 0.72 -20.55 -11.19
C ARG A 165 1.06 -21.89 -11.84
N GLY A 166 0.66 -23.01 -11.22
CA GLY A 166 1.03 -24.36 -11.66
C GLY A 166 2.44 -24.78 -11.24
N GLU A 167 2.93 -24.24 -10.12
CA GLU A 167 4.23 -24.54 -9.49
C GLU A 167 4.13 -25.63 -8.41
#